data_AF-A0A658NKV9-F1
#
_entry.id   AF-A0A658NKV9-F1
#
_cell.length_a   1.000
_cell.length_b   1.000
_cell.length_c   1.000
_cell.angle_alpha   90.00
_cell.angle_beta   90.00
_cell.angle_gamma   90.00
#
_symmetry.space_group_name_H-M   'P 1'
#
loop_
_entity.id
_entity.type
_entity.pdbx_description
1 polymer ?
#
loop_
_entity_poly.entity_id
_entity_poly.type
_entity_poly.pdbx_seq_one_letter_code
_entity_poly.pdbx_strand_id
1 'polypeptide(L)' 'GLAGEALEAAVPHRVLPGNQPTTTLVYQRLTPEVLGALVALYEHEVFVQSVVWGINAFDQWGVELGKQLARVIQPEL' A
#
# COMPACT_ATOMS: atom_id res chain seq x y z
N GLY A 1 7.28 3.33 -40.59
CA GLY A 1 6.85 2.61 -39.38
C GLY A 1 7.32 1.17 -39.46
N LEU A 2 7.31 0.43 -38.34
CA LEU A 2 7.57 -1.02 -38.35
C LEU A 2 6.50 -1.73 -39.19
N ALA A 3 6.88 -2.79 -39.91
CA ALA A 3 6.01 -3.57 -40.78
C ALA A 3 6.38 -5.06 -40.73
N GLY A 4 5.43 -5.92 -41.11
CA GLY A 4 5.64 -7.37 -41.17
C GLY A 4 5.94 -8.00 -39.81
N GLU A 5 6.82 -9.00 -39.76
CA GLU A 5 7.17 -9.72 -38.52
C GLU A 5 7.67 -8.80 -37.40
N ALA A 6 8.36 -7.71 -37.75
CA ALA A 6 8.82 -6.74 -36.77
C ALA A 6 7.68 -5.96 -36.09
N LEU A 7 6.53 -5.81 -36.78
CA LEU A 7 5.32 -5.24 -36.17
C LEU A 7 4.62 -6.27 -35.29
N GLU A 8 4.41 -7.49 -35.79
CA GLU A 8 3.77 -8.57 -35.03
C GLU A 8 4.54 -8.90 -33.74
N ALA A 9 5.87 -8.94 -33.80
CA ALA A 9 6.72 -9.11 -32.62
C ALA A 9 6.60 -7.94 -31.63
N ALA A 10 6.28 -6.73 -32.10
CA ALA A 10 6.14 -5.55 -31.24
C ALA A 10 4.76 -5.44 -30.58
N VAL A 11 3.73 -6.08 -31.12
CA VAL A 11 2.33 -5.98 -30.63
C VAL A 11 2.19 -6.45 -29.18
N PRO A 12 2.70 -7.63 -28.76
CA PRO A 12 2.54 -8.12 -27.38
C PRO A 12 3.10 -7.15 -26.33
N HIS A 13 4.14 -6.40 -26.65
CA HIS A 13 4.79 -5.45 -25.74
C HIS A 13 4.02 -4.12 -25.60
N ARG A 14 2.99 -3.90 -26.41
CA ARG A 14 2.16 -2.69 -26.42
C ARG A 14 0.72 -2.94 -25.99
N VAL A 15 0.36 -4.20 -25.71
CA VAL A 15 -0.95 -4.56 -25.16
C VAL A 15 -0.95 -4.22 -23.68
N LEU A 16 -1.85 -3.31 -23.30
CA LEU A 16 -2.19 -3.03 -21.90
C LEU A 16 -3.53 -3.70 -21.61
N PRO A 17 -3.59 -4.77 -20.79
CA PRO A 17 -4.81 -5.56 -20.59
C PRO A 17 -5.93 -4.81 -19.84
N GLY A 18 -5.63 -3.65 -19.24
CA GLY A 18 -6.60 -2.87 -18.47
C GLY A 18 -7.08 -3.60 -17.22
N ASN A 19 -8.32 -3.33 -16.80
CA ASN A 19 -8.96 -3.90 -15.59
C ASN A 19 -8.15 -3.70 -14.29
N GLN A 20 -7.48 -2.54 -14.18
CA GLN A 20 -6.73 -2.14 -13.00
C GLN A 20 -7.57 -1.11 -12.23
N PRO A 21 -8.20 -1.49 -11.10
CA PRO A 21 -9.02 -0.56 -10.35
C PRO A 21 -8.15 0.54 -9.71
N THR A 22 -8.66 1.78 -9.70
CA THR A 22 -8.01 2.91 -9.04
C THR A 22 -9.03 3.73 -8.26
N THR A 23 -8.58 4.32 -7.17
CA THR A 23 -9.34 5.32 -6.40
C THR A 23 -8.58 6.63 -6.50
N THR A 24 -9.23 7.69 -6.97
CA THR A 24 -8.64 9.04 -7.04
C THR A 24 -9.33 9.96 -6.03
N LEU A 25 -8.58 10.44 -5.04
CA LEU A 25 -9.03 11.44 -4.08
C LEU A 25 -8.61 12.83 -4.57
N VAL A 26 -9.57 13.73 -4.78
CA VAL A 26 -9.32 15.08 -5.31
C VAL A 26 -9.69 16.13 -4.29
N TYR A 27 -8.79 17.08 -4.06
CA TYR A 27 -8.97 18.23 -3.19
C TYR A 27 -8.29 19.47 -3.81
N GLN A 28 -8.72 20.68 -3.43
CA GLN A 28 -8.25 21.91 -4.08
C GLN A 28 -6.81 22.30 -3.69
N ARG A 29 -6.48 22.18 -2.41
CA ARG A 29 -5.15 22.46 -1.86
C ARG A 29 -4.94 21.60 -0.62
N LEU A 30 -3.70 21.15 -0.42
CA LEU A 30 -3.31 20.51 0.82
C LEU A 30 -3.12 21.57 1.92
N THR A 31 -4.21 21.90 2.61
CA THR A 31 -4.18 22.71 3.83
C THR A 31 -3.98 21.80 5.06
N PRO A 32 -3.62 22.32 6.24
CA PRO A 32 -3.53 21.52 7.47
C PRO A 32 -4.83 20.76 7.79
N GLU A 33 -5.97 21.39 7.54
CA GLU A 33 -7.29 20.77 7.70
C GLU A 33 -7.50 19.61 6.73
N VAL A 34 -7.21 19.80 5.44
CA VAL A 34 -7.33 18.73 4.43
C VAL A 34 -6.37 17.59 4.72
N LEU A 35 -5.15 17.89 5.15
CA LEU A 35 -4.19 16.86 5.55
C LEU A 35 -4.71 16.05 6.75
N GLY A 36 -5.24 16.73 7.78
CA GLY A 36 -5.85 16.05 8.93
C GLY A 36 -7.02 15.16 8.51
N ALA A 37 -7.89 15.63 7.61
CA ALA A 37 -8.99 14.86 7.07
C ALA A 37 -8.52 13.63 6.28
N LEU A 38 -7.43 13.74 5.51
CA LEU A 38 -6.85 12.62 4.77
C LEU A 38 -6.24 11.56 5.69
N VAL A 39 -5.56 11.98 6.77
CA VAL A 39 -5.04 11.03 7.78
C VAL A 39 -6.21 10.32 8.46
N ALA A 40 -7.21 11.07 8.94
CA ALA A 40 -8.38 10.52 9.61
C ALA A 40 -9.18 9.57 8.69
N LEU A 41 -9.25 9.85 7.38
CA LEU A 41 -9.86 8.96 6.39
C LEU A 41 -9.20 7.57 6.42
N TYR A 42 -7.87 7.51 6.37
CA TYR A 42 -7.14 6.24 6.38
C TYR A 42 -7.14 5.56 7.75
N GLU A 43 -7.12 6.31 8.86
CA GLU A 43 -7.29 5.76 10.21
C GLU A 43 -8.63 5.03 10.34
N HIS A 44 -9.72 5.66 9.87
CA HIS A 44 -11.04 5.04 9.89
C HIS A 44 -11.20 3.91 8.86
N GLU A 45 -10.54 3.99 7.70
CA GLU A 45 -10.51 2.90 6.74
C GLU A 45 -9.93 1.62 7.38
N VAL A 46 -8.74 1.73 7.99
CA VAL A 46 -8.08 0.61 8.68
C VAL A 46 -8.93 0.11 9.85
N PHE A 47 -9.52 1.02 10.62
CA PHE A 47 -10.41 0.64 11.71
C PHE A 47 -11.61 -0.17 11.22
N VAL A 48 -12.32 0.28 10.19
CA VAL A 48 -13.47 -0.44 9.63
C VAL A 48 -13.06 -1.83 9.13
N GLN A 49 -11.92 -1.93 8.43
CA GLN A 49 -11.40 -3.22 7.97
C GLN A 49 -11.14 -4.17 9.14
N SER A 50 -10.57 -3.69 10.25
CA SER A 50 -10.32 -4.51 11.43
C SER A 50 -11.60 -5.04 12.09
N VAL A 51 -12.66 -4.20 12.14
CA VAL A 51 -13.97 -4.60 12.64
C VAL A 51 -14.59 -5.67 11.74
N VAL A 52 -14.49 -5.52 10.41
CA VAL A 52 -14.96 -6.51 9.43
C VAL A 52 -14.24 -7.84 9.60
N TRP A 53 -12.93 -7.82 9.84
CA TRP A 53 -12.12 -9.02 10.03
C TRP A 53 -12.12 -9.58 11.46
N GLY A 54 -12.72 -8.88 12.43
CA GLY A 54 -12.74 -9.29 13.83
C GLY A 54 -11.35 -9.33 14.48
N ILE A 55 -10.44 -8.46 14.04
CA ILE A 55 -9.08 -8.33 14.58
C ILE A 55 -8.90 -7.01 15.32
N ASN A 56 -7.89 -6.93 16.19
CA ASN A 56 -7.57 -5.71 16.91
C ASN A 56 -6.63 -4.81 16.08
N ALA A 57 -7.09 -3.64 15.65
CA ALA A 57 -6.26 -2.66 14.94
C ALA A 57 -5.23 -1.92 15.83
N PHE A 58 -5.32 -2.08 17.15
CA PHE A 58 -4.60 -1.24 18.11
C PHE A 58 -3.53 -1.99 18.91
N ASP A 59 -3.18 -3.22 18.51
CA ASP A 59 -2.03 -3.94 19.09
C ASP A 59 -0.89 -4.16 18.08
N GLN A 60 0.25 -4.59 18.60
CA GLN A 60 1.48 -4.80 17.82
C GLN A 60 2.35 -5.93 18.37
N TRP A 61 1.76 -7.03 18.84
CA TRP A 61 2.51 -8.12 19.50
C TRP A 61 3.65 -8.71 18.67
N GLY A 62 3.53 -8.68 17.34
CA GLY A 62 4.51 -9.22 16.41
C GLY A 62 5.92 -8.63 16.51
N VAL A 63 6.09 -7.47 17.16
CA VAL A 63 7.41 -6.83 17.31
C VAL A 63 8.26 -7.40 18.46
N GLU A 64 7.65 -8.09 19.42
CA GLU A 64 8.29 -8.39 20.70
C GLU A 64 9.37 -9.46 20.59
N LEU A 65 9.14 -10.52 19.80
CA LEU A 65 10.13 -11.59 19.63
C LEU A 65 11.43 -11.06 19.00
N GLY A 66 11.33 -10.20 17.99
CA GLY A 66 12.49 -9.59 17.35
C GLY A 66 13.32 -8.74 18.33
N LYS A 67 12.65 -7.95 19.18
CA LYS A 67 13.31 -7.17 20.24
C LYS A 67 14.01 -8.05 21.27
N GLN A 68 13.41 -9.18 21.63
CA GLN A 68 14.00 -10.13 22.58
C GLN A 68 15.26 -10.77 22.01
N LEU A 69 15.19 -11.29 20.79
CA LEU A 69 16.33 -11.94 20.13
C LEU A 69 17.47 -10.95 19.87
N ALA A 70 17.16 -9.73 19.43
CA ALA A 70 18.17 -8.70 19.19
C ALA A 70 19.00 -8.39 20.45
N ARG A 71 18.37 -8.35 21.63
CA ARG A 71 19.08 -8.12 22.92
C ARG A 71 19.98 -9.28 23.31
N VAL A 72 19.62 -10.51 22.94
CA VAL A 72 20.46 -11.70 23.19
C VAL A 72 21.68 -11.71 22.27
N ILE A 73 21.50 -11.29 21.01
CA ILE A 73 22.57 -11.28 20.00
C ILE A 73 23.52 -10.08 20.17
N GLN A 74 23.03 -8.94 20.67
CA GLN A 74 23.82 -7.71 20.79
C GLN A 74 25.17 -7.87 21.51
N PRO A 75 25.33 -8.67 22.58
CA PRO A 75 26.61 -8.89 23.24
C PRO A 75 27.58 -9.81 22.47
N GLU A 76 27.12 -10.51 21.43
CA GLU A 76 27.94 -11.42 20.61
C GLU A 76 28.60 -10.70 19.41
N LEU A 77 28.30 -9.41 19.21
CA LEU A 77 28.85 -8.53 18.16
C LEU A 77 29.89 -7.57 18.74
#